data_AF-A0AA88VFU4-F1
#
_entry.id   AF-A0AA88VFU4-F1
#
_cell.length_a   1.000
_cell.length_b   1.000
_cell.length_c   1.000
_cell.angle_alpha   90.00
_cell.angle_beta   90.00
_cell.angle_gamma   90.00
#
_symmetry.space_group_name_H-M   'P 1'
#
loop_
_entity.id
_entity.type
_entity.pdbx_description
1 polymer ?
#
loop_
_entity_poly.entity_id
_entity_poly.type
_entity_poly.pdbx_seq_one_letter_code
_entity_poly.pdbx_strand_id
1 'polypeptide(L)'
;MGLMVHPEGIEALCFAVGVDHTDVRMLMLAWKMNAEKQGYFTQDEWHIGLKALRVDTIGKLKKRLSNLMEEVMKPENFEDFYLYAFRYCLTEEKQKSIDIESICILLDLVLGSQFQPQVDTFTEYLKISFPDLENYDTTEAWSLVLDNYVEWMKEKAKLAAA
;
A
#
# COMPACT_ATOMS: atom_id res chain seq x y z
N MET A 1 -21.87 17.23 11.31
CA MET A 1 -20.44 17.17 10.98
C MET A 1 -19.78 16.35 12.06
N GLY A 2 -19.42 15.10 11.76
CA GLY A 2 -18.61 14.29 12.66
C GLY A 2 -17.22 14.90 12.81
N LEU A 3 -16.58 14.72 13.96
CA LEU A 3 -15.20 15.15 14.15
C LEU A 3 -14.31 14.36 13.19
N MET A 4 -13.37 15.03 12.54
CA MET A 4 -12.43 14.43 11.60
C MET A 4 -11.01 14.68 12.12
N VAL A 5 -10.19 13.64 12.14
CA VAL A 5 -8.74 13.77 12.33
C VAL A 5 -8.18 14.28 11.01
N HIS A 6 -7.78 15.54 11.01
CA HIS A 6 -7.13 16.20 9.88
C HIS A 6 -5.66 15.74 9.74
N PRO A 7 -5.00 16.02 8.61
CA PRO A 7 -3.61 15.62 8.37
C PRO A 7 -2.66 15.97 9.54
N GLU A 8 -2.82 17.14 10.16
CA GLU A 8 -2.00 17.56 11.31
C GLU A 8 -2.19 16.63 12.54
N GLY A 9 -3.41 16.11 12.72
CA GLY A 9 -3.70 15.12 13.75
C GLY A 9 -3.07 13.76 13.45
N ILE A 10 -2.99 13.38 12.17
CA ILE A 10 -2.30 12.16 11.73
C ILE A 10 -0.78 12.31 11.92
N GLU A 11 -0.19 13.45 11.59
CA GLU A 11 1.23 13.71 11.84
C GLU A 11 1.56 13.64 13.34
N ALA A 12 0.72 14.24 14.19
CA ALA A 12 0.88 14.15 15.64
C ALA A 12 0.76 12.70 16.15
N LEU A 13 -0.15 11.92 15.57
CA LEU A 13 -0.28 10.50 15.86
C LEU A 13 0.98 9.72 15.46
N CYS A 14 1.47 9.90 14.23
CA CYS A 14 2.69 9.28 13.70
C CYS A 14 3.88 9.54 14.63
N PHE A 15 4.07 10.81 15.02
CA PHE A 15 5.08 11.20 15.99
C PHE A 15 4.92 10.47 17.33
N ALA A 16 3.70 10.41 17.87
CA ALA A 16 3.43 9.79 19.16
C ALA A 16 3.63 8.27 19.17
N VAL A 17 3.33 7.58 18.06
CA VAL A 17 3.61 6.14 17.91
C VAL A 17 5.05 5.85 17.45
N GLY A 18 5.78 6.86 16.97
CA GLY A 18 7.16 6.76 16.50
C GLY A 18 7.28 6.05 15.15
N VAL A 19 6.41 6.40 14.21
CA VAL A 19 6.43 5.92 12.82
C VAL A 19 6.40 7.12 11.88
N ASP A 20 6.92 6.95 10.66
CA ASP A 20 6.79 7.97 9.62
C ASP A 20 5.36 7.96 9.04
N HIS A 21 4.91 9.09 8.47
CA HIS A 21 3.60 9.14 7.81
C HIS A 21 3.55 8.28 6.54
N THR A 22 4.68 7.94 5.93
CA THR A 22 4.78 7.01 4.80
C THR A 22 4.97 5.55 5.23
N ASP A 23 5.04 5.27 6.53
CA ASP A 23 5.28 3.92 7.02
C ASP A 23 4.09 3.00 6.70
N VAL A 24 4.36 1.77 6.25
CA VAL A 24 3.32 0.77 5.94
C VAL A 24 2.39 0.52 7.12
N ARG A 25 2.85 0.70 8.37
CA ARG A 25 2.02 0.57 9.57
C ARG A 25 0.87 1.57 9.60
N MET A 26 1.02 2.74 8.98
CA MET A 26 -0.07 3.72 8.84
C MET A 26 -1.11 3.27 7.82
N LEU A 27 -0.68 2.62 6.74
CA LEU A 27 -1.59 1.98 5.77
C LEU A 27 -2.35 0.80 6.41
N MET A 28 -1.66 -0.03 7.21
CA MET A 28 -2.30 -1.10 7.98
C MET A 28 -3.28 -0.56 9.03
N LEU A 29 -2.97 0.59 9.63
CA LEU A 29 -3.89 1.27 10.53
C LEU A 29 -5.14 1.75 9.79
N ALA A 30 -4.97 2.40 8.64
CA ALA A 30 -6.08 2.85 7.81
C ALA A 30 -7.01 1.69 7.42
N TRP A 31 -6.42 0.53 7.07
CA TRP A 31 -7.18 -0.70 6.82
C TRP A 31 -7.99 -1.14 8.06
N LYS A 32 -7.40 -1.14 9.25
CA LYS A 32 -8.11 -1.48 10.49
C LYS A 32 -9.21 -0.49 10.86
N MET A 33 -9.06 0.77 10.46
CA MET A 33 -10.05 1.83 10.61
C MET A 33 -11.13 1.75 9.51
N ASN A 34 -10.92 0.94 8.47
CA ASN A 34 -11.67 0.93 7.22
C ASN A 34 -11.80 2.35 6.64
N ALA A 35 -10.68 3.07 6.61
CA ALA A 35 -10.68 4.48 6.23
C ALA A 35 -10.91 4.67 4.74
N GLU A 36 -11.80 5.59 4.38
CA GLU A 36 -12.16 5.83 2.98
C GLU A 36 -11.21 6.79 2.27
N LYS A 37 -10.59 7.74 2.99
CA LYS A 37 -9.80 8.82 2.40
C LYS A 37 -8.39 8.90 2.99
N GLN A 38 -7.38 9.01 2.11
CA GLN A 38 -6.00 9.24 2.53
C GLN A 38 -5.83 10.55 3.27
N GLY A 39 -5.07 10.52 4.37
CA GLY A 39 -4.77 11.70 5.18
C GLY A 39 -5.92 12.14 6.09
N TYR A 40 -7.01 11.37 6.21
CA TYR A 40 -8.13 11.66 7.09
C TYR A 40 -8.64 10.41 7.81
N PHE A 41 -9.07 10.58 9.06
CA PHE A 41 -9.93 9.61 9.72
C PHE A 41 -11.17 10.31 10.27
N THR A 42 -12.35 9.81 9.95
CA THR A 42 -13.58 10.20 10.64
C THR A 42 -13.58 9.67 12.06
N GLN A 43 -14.38 10.28 12.93
CA GLN A 43 -14.57 9.79 14.29
C GLN A 43 -15.07 8.34 14.30
N ASP A 44 -15.96 7.95 13.38
CA ASP A 44 -16.50 6.60 13.34
C ASP A 44 -15.44 5.57 12.92
N GLU A 45 -14.67 5.85 11.86
CA GLU A 45 -13.52 5.04 11.45
C GLU A 45 -12.54 4.85 12.61
N TRP A 46 -12.22 5.95 13.32
CA TRP A 46 -11.35 5.94 14.49
C TRP A 46 -11.87 5.02 15.61
N HIS A 47 -13.16 5.14 15.97
CA HIS A 47 -13.75 4.31 17.01
C HIS A 47 -13.82 2.83 16.60
N ILE A 48 -14.18 2.55 15.35
CA ILE A 48 -14.25 1.20 14.78
C ILE A 48 -12.87 0.55 14.87
N GLY A 49 -11.82 1.20 14.35
CA GLY A 49 -10.51 0.58 14.30
C GLY A 49 -9.83 0.48 15.67
N LEU A 50 -9.95 1.46 16.57
CA LEU A 50 -9.41 1.30 17.94
C LEU A 50 -10.12 0.16 18.70
N LYS A 51 -11.43 -0.01 18.51
CA LYS A 51 -12.18 -1.13 19.08
C LYS A 51 -11.75 -2.47 18.47
N ALA A 52 -11.57 -2.53 17.15
CA ALA A 52 -11.08 -3.72 16.45
C ALA A 52 -9.66 -4.11 16.92
N LEU A 53 -8.81 -3.11 17.14
CA LEU A 53 -7.44 -3.27 17.64
C LEU A 53 -7.38 -3.54 19.15
N ARG A 54 -8.46 -3.29 19.89
CA ARG A 54 -8.56 -3.37 21.36
C ARG A 54 -7.54 -2.47 22.06
N VAL A 55 -7.40 -1.25 21.58
CA VAL A 55 -6.46 -0.25 22.10
C VAL A 55 -7.21 0.99 22.57
N ASP A 56 -6.76 1.56 23.68
CA ASP A 56 -7.36 2.74 24.34
C ASP A 56 -6.31 3.80 24.71
N THR A 57 -5.04 3.55 24.38
CA THR A 57 -3.89 4.40 24.71
C THR A 57 -2.88 4.35 23.58
N ILE A 58 -2.11 5.43 23.41
CA ILE A 58 -1.04 5.52 22.39
C ILE A 58 0.01 4.40 22.57
N GLY A 59 0.37 4.08 23.82
CA GLY A 59 1.32 2.99 24.10
C GLY A 59 0.82 1.62 23.61
N LYS A 60 -0.47 1.30 23.82
CA LYS A 60 -1.07 0.06 23.30
C LYS A 60 -1.18 0.09 21.77
N LEU A 61 -1.53 1.23 21.18
CA LEU A 61 -1.58 1.39 19.73
C LEU A 61 -0.20 1.16 19.10
N LYS A 62 0.86 1.79 19.62
CA LYS A 62 2.25 1.59 19.16
C LYS A 62 2.66 0.12 19.19
N LYS A 63 2.38 -0.57 20.30
CA LYS A 63 2.64 -2.01 20.42
C LYS A 63 1.85 -2.81 19.39
N ARG A 64 0.57 -2.46 19.18
CA ARG A 64 -0.29 -3.17 18.23
C ARG A 64 0.14 -2.97 16.79
N LEU A 65 0.50 -1.73 16.40
CA LEU A 65 1.05 -1.40 15.09
C LEU A 65 2.31 -2.21 14.76
N SER A 66 3.18 -2.40 15.74
CA SER A 66 4.41 -3.19 15.58
C SER A 66 4.12 -4.67 15.25
N ASN A 67 2.98 -5.18 15.69
CA ASN A 67 2.56 -6.57 15.47
C ASN A 67 1.55 -6.71 14.32
N LEU A 68 1.09 -5.61 13.70
CA LEU A 68 0.08 -5.67 12.64
C LEU A 68 0.61 -6.34 11.39
N MET A 69 1.91 -6.19 11.09
CA MET A 69 2.53 -6.82 9.93
C MET A 69 2.35 -8.34 9.95
N GLU A 70 2.63 -9.00 11.08
CA GLU A 70 2.45 -10.45 11.22
C GLU A 70 0.98 -10.89 11.01
N GLU A 71 0.02 -10.04 11.35
CA GLU A 71 -1.40 -10.33 11.15
C GLU A 71 -1.83 -10.12 9.70
N VAL A 72 -1.39 -9.02 9.08
CA VAL A 72 -1.69 -8.67 7.69
C VAL A 72 -1.13 -9.70 6.73
N MET A 73 0.06 -10.23 7.01
CA MET A 73 0.71 -11.22 6.14
C MET A 73 0.09 -12.63 6.24
N LYS A 74 -0.94 -12.82 7.05
CA LYS A 74 -1.68 -14.09 7.07
C LYS A 74 -2.55 -14.22 5.82
N PRO A 75 -2.63 -15.40 5.17
CA PRO A 75 -3.39 -15.58 3.94
C PRO A 75 -4.85 -15.08 4.02
N GLU A 76 -5.51 -15.27 5.17
CA GLU A 76 -6.89 -14.84 5.40
C GLU A 76 -7.10 -13.31 5.44
N ASN A 77 -6.03 -12.54 5.65
CA ASN A 77 -6.09 -11.08 5.73
C ASN A 77 -5.40 -10.40 4.55
N PHE A 78 -4.38 -11.04 3.98
CA PHE A 78 -3.49 -10.38 3.02
C PHE A 78 -4.21 -9.93 1.75
N GLU A 79 -5.08 -10.77 1.19
CA GLU A 79 -5.86 -10.43 0.00
C GLU A 79 -6.76 -9.20 0.24
N ASP A 80 -7.48 -9.18 1.36
CA ASP A 80 -8.34 -8.06 1.75
C ASP A 80 -7.54 -6.78 1.97
N PHE A 81 -6.42 -6.87 2.69
CA PHE A 81 -5.52 -5.73 2.90
C PHE A 81 -4.92 -5.19 1.60
N TYR A 82 -4.45 -6.06 0.71
CA TYR A 82 -3.86 -5.67 -0.57
C TYR A 82 -4.89 -4.95 -1.46
N LEU A 83 -6.10 -5.50 -1.56
CA LEU A 83 -7.20 -4.86 -2.30
C LEU A 83 -7.61 -3.52 -1.68
N TYR A 84 -7.67 -3.45 -0.36
CA TYR A 84 -7.90 -2.20 0.35
C TYR A 84 -6.82 -1.17 0.03
N ALA A 85 -5.54 -1.55 0.11
CA ALA A 85 -4.43 -0.64 -0.09
C ALA A 85 -4.42 -0.04 -1.50
N PHE A 86 -4.69 -0.85 -2.53
CA PHE A 86 -4.86 -0.37 -3.89
C PHE A 86 -6.01 0.64 -3.99
N ARG A 87 -7.19 0.30 -3.46
CA ARG A 87 -8.35 1.21 -3.47
C ARG A 87 -8.07 2.51 -2.70
N TYR A 88 -7.36 2.42 -1.60
CA TYR A 88 -7.01 3.55 -0.76
C TYR A 88 -6.08 4.53 -1.48
N CYS A 89 -5.25 4.05 -2.43
CA CYS A 89 -4.42 4.89 -3.28
C CYS A 89 -5.16 5.56 -4.45
N LEU A 90 -6.44 5.26 -4.68
CA LEU A 90 -7.28 5.96 -5.65
C LEU A 90 -7.87 7.21 -4.98
N THR A 91 -7.25 8.37 -5.18
CA THR A 91 -7.60 9.59 -4.46
C THR A 91 -8.70 10.42 -5.15
N GLU A 92 -8.95 10.18 -6.44
CA GLU A 92 -9.95 10.91 -7.22
C GLU A 92 -11.18 10.04 -7.55
N GLU A 93 -12.40 10.60 -7.49
CA GLU A 93 -13.68 9.85 -7.60
C GLU A 93 -13.84 8.99 -8.87
N LYS A 94 -13.13 9.33 -9.96
CA LYS A 94 -13.20 8.63 -11.25
C LYS A 94 -11.92 7.89 -11.61
N GLN A 95 -10.91 7.92 -10.72
CA GLN A 95 -9.65 7.25 -10.94
C GLN A 95 -9.84 5.73 -10.83
N LYS A 96 -9.40 5.01 -11.86
CA LYS A 96 -9.46 3.55 -11.93
C LYS A 96 -8.08 2.89 -11.91
N SER A 97 -7.03 3.69 -12.02
CA SER A 97 -5.64 3.26 -12.09
C SER A 97 -4.78 4.16 -11.21
N ILE A 98 -3.77 3.55 -10.61
CA ILE A 98 -2.69 4.23 -9.91
C ILE A 98 -1.59 4.49 -10.95
N ASP A 99 -0.89 5.62 -10.85
CA ASP A 99 0.25 5.90 -11.70
C ASP A 99 1.45 4.97 -11.39
N ILE A 100 2.42 4.88 -12.30
CA ILE A 100 3.55 3.95 -12.16
C ILE A 100 4.40 4.26 -10.92
N GLU A 101 4.57 5.53 -10.56
CA GLU A 101 5.39 5.91 -9.42
C GLU A 101 4.70 5.47 -8.11
N SER A 102 3.42 5.78 -7.97
CA SER A 102 2.59 5.41 -6.82
C SER A 102 2.41 3.90 -6.68
N ILE A 103 2.22 3.14 -7.77
CA ILE A 103 2.09 1.67 -7.68
C ILE A 103 3.43 1.03 -7.29
N CYS A 104 4.57 1.56 -7.76
CA CYS A 104 5.87 1.07 -7.34
C CYS A 104 6.09 1.25 -5.83
N ILE A 105 5.70 2.42 -5.30
CA ILE A 105 5.75 2.70 -3.85
C ILE A 105 4.83 1.74 -3.10
N LEU A 106 3.60 1.53 -3.58
CA LEU A 106 2.64 0.62 -2.93
C LEU A 106 3.14 -0.83 -2.90
N LEU A 107 3.72 -1.31 -4.00
CA LEU A 107 4.29 -2.65 -4.09
C LEU A 107 5.44 -2.84 -3.11
N ASP A 108 6.35 -1.86 -3.01
CA ASP A 108 7.44 -1.88 -2.03
C ASP A 108 6.92 -1.89 -0.59
N LEU A 109 5.94 -1.02 -0.28
CA LEU A 109 5.34 -0.95 1.04
C LEU A 109 4.67 -2.27 1.46
N VAL A 110 3.90 -2.90 0.57
CA VAL A 110 3.08 -4.06 0.91
C VAL A 110 3.85 -5.39 0.77
N LEU A 111 4.70 -5.52 -0.24
CA LEU A 111 5.37 -6.77 -0.60
C LEU A 111 6.88 -6.74 -0.36
N GLY A 112 7.51 -5.58 -0.27
CA GLY A 112 8.98 -5.44 -0.21
C GLY A 112 9.59 -6.22 0.96
N SER A 113 8.96 -6.16 2.14
CA SER A 113 9.45 -6.87 3.33
C SER A 113 9.60 -8.40 3.16
N GLN A 114 8.82 -9.03 2.27
CA GLN A 114 8.87 -10.47 2.01
C GLN A 114 9.50 -10.84 0.66
N PHE A 115 9.32 -9.98 -0.34
CA PHE A 115 9.62 -10.28 -1.74
C PHE A 115 10.46 -9.17 -2.39
N GLN A 116 11.33 -8.50 -1.64
CA GLN A 116 12.14 -7.37 -2.13
C GLN A 116 12.77 -7.62 -3.51
N PRO A 117 13.47 -8.75 -3.77
CA PRO A 117 14.10 -8.95 -5.08
C PRO A 117 13.10 -8.97 -6.23
N GLN A 118 11.91 -9.55 -6.01
CA GLN A 118 10.84 -9.61 -7.00
C GLN A 118 10.19 -8.24 -7.18
N VAL A 119 9.99 -7.49 -6.10
CA VAL A 119 9.45 -6.12 -6.14
C VAL A 119 10.41 -5.20 -6.88
N ASP A 120 11.70 -5.22 -6.56
CA ASP A 120 12.71 -4.39 -7.22
C ASP A 120 12.73 -4.65 -8.73
N THR A 121 12.75 -5.94 -9.10
CA THR A 121 12.80 -6.34 -10.51
C THR A 121 11.52 -5.96 -11.26
N PHE A 122 10.35 -6.12 -10.63
CA PHE A 122 9.07 -5.78 -11.25
C PHE A 122 8.86 -4.27 -11.35
N THR A 123 9.22 -3.50 -10.32
CA THR A 123 9.12 -2.03 -10.36
C THR A 123 10.09 -1.41 -11.36
N GLU A 124 11.28 -1.98 -11.55
CA GLU A 124 12.20 -1.59 -12.62
C GLU A 124 11.56 -1.82 -14.00
N TYR A 125 10.97 -2.99 -14.23
CA TYR A 125 10.24 -3.29 -15.46
C TYR A 125 9.10 -2.29 -15.70
N LEU A 126 8.26 -2.03 -14.70
CA LEU A 126 7.14 -1.10 -14.83
C LEU A 126 7.60 0.30 -15.26
N LYS A 127 8.69 0.80 -14.66
CA LYS A 127 9.25 2.12 -14.98
C LYS A 127 9.84 2.21 -16.39
N ILE A 128 10.42 1.11 -16.89
CA ILE A 128 11.01 1.07 -18.25
C ILE A 128 9.93 0.90 -19.32
N SER A 129 8.95 0.04 -19.06
CA SER A 129 7.94 -0.35 -20.05
C SER A 129 6.76 0.62 -20.14
N PHE A 130 6.48 1.39 -19.08
CA PHE A 130 5.34 2.30 -19.01
C PHE A 130 5.70 3.70 -18.48
N PRO A 131 6.75 4.37 -19.01
CA PRO A 131 7.26 5.62 -18.44
C PRO A 131 6.20 6.74 -18.34
N ASP A 132 5.29 6.81 -19.31
CA ASP A 132 4.24 7.86 -19.35
C ASP A 132 2.81 7.30 -19.36
N LEU A 133 2.63 6.00 -19.09
CA LEU A 133 1.35 5.26 -19.24
C LEU A 133 0.68 5.36 -20.64
N GLU A 134 1.29 6.06 -21.61
CA GLU A 134 0.73 6.24 -22.96
C GLU A 134 0.52 4.92 -23.71
N ASN A 135 1.32 3.91 -23.39
CA ASN A 135 1.23 2.56 -23.96
C ASN A 135 0.45 1.58 -23.07
N TYR A 136 -0.12 2.02 -21.95
CA TYR A 136 -0.90 1.15 -21.06
C TYR A 136 -2.36 1.11 -21.51
N ASP A 137 -2.74 0.03 -22.21
CA ASP A 137 -4.14 -0.23 -22.51
C ASP A 137 -4.83 -0.82 -21.26
N THR A 138 -5.75 -0.06 -20.68
CA THR A 138 -6.59 -0.53 -19.56
C THR A 138 -7.45 -1.76 -19.87
N THR A 139 -7.53 -2.17 -21.14
CA THR A 139 -8.21 -3.38 -21.62
C THR A 139 -7.27 -4.55 -21.90
N GLU A 140 -5.95 -4.31 -21.94
CA GLU A 140 -4.97 -5.39 -22.00
C GLU A 140 -4.93 -6.10 -20.65
N ALA A 141 -5.13 -7.42 -20.71
CA ALA A 141 -5.24 -8.24 -19.51
C ALA A 141 -3.91 -8.20 -18.73
N TRP A 142 -3.98 -8.13 -17.41
CA TRP A 142 -2.82 -8.28 -16.51
C TRP A 142 -1.91 -9.47 -16.85
N SER A 143 -2.46 -10.52 -17.47
CA SER A 143 -1.69 -11.64 -18.02
C SER A 143 -0.63 -11.19 -19.03
N LEU A 144 -0.95 -10.27 -19.94
CA LEU A 144 -0.01 -9.78 -20.94
C LEU A 144 1.12 -8.97 -20.29
N VAL A 145 0.80 -8.15 -19.29
CA VAL A 145 1.82 -7.40 -18.52
C VAL A 145 2.78 -8.37 -17.82
N LEU A 146 2.26 -9.45 -17.24
CA LEU A 146 3.06 -10.48 -16.58
C LEU A 146 3.86 -11.32 -17.58
N ASP A 147 3.29 -11.66 -18.72
CA ASP A 147 3.99 -12.38 -19.80
C ASP A 147 5.17 -11.54 -20.32
N ASN A 148 4.93 -10.26 -20.62
CA ASN A 148 5.95 -9.31 -21.05
C ASN A 148 7.03 -9.12 -19.97
N TYR A 149 6.66 -9.07 -18.70
CA TYR A 149 7.61 -9.03 -17.59
C TYR A 149 8.53 -10.26 -17.57
N VAL A 150 7.97 -11.46 -17.75
CA VAL A 150 8.74 -12.71 -17.79
C VAL A 150 9.68 -12.74 -18.99
N GLU A 151 9.26 -12.23 -20.14
CA GLU A 151 10.13 -12.10 -21.32
C GLU A 151 11.27 -11.12 -21.08
N TRP A 152 10.97 -9.94 -20.54
CA TRP A 152 11.97 -8.92 -20.19
C TRP A 152 13.02 -9.47 -19.21
N MET A 153 12.61 -10.23 -18.19
CA MET A 153 13.54 -10.88 -17.26
C MET A 153 14.48 -11.87 -17.96
N LYS A 154 13.97 -12.68 -18.90
CA LYS A 154 14.78 -13.64 -19.66
C LYS A 154 15.81 -12.92 -20.52
N GLU A 155 15.45 -11.79 -21.11
CA GLU A 155 16.35 -11.01 -21.98
C GLU A 155 17.44 -10.30 -21.16
N LYS A 156 17.07 -9.69 -20.03
CA LYS A 156 18.02 -9.10 -19.09
C LYS A 156 19.04 -10.12 -18.57
N ALA A 157 18.60 -11.34 -18.24
CA ALA A 157 19.48 -12.42 -17.80
C ALA A 157 20.47 -12.86 -18.89
N LYS A 158 20.07 -12.89 -20.17
CA LYS A 158 20.97 -13.19 -21.29
C LYS A 158 22.06 -12.13 -21.44
N LEU A 159 21.69 -10.85 -21.33
CA LEU A 159 22.63 -9.73 -21.44
C LEU A 159 23.65 -9.71 -20.30
N ALA A 160 23.22 -10.04 -19.07
CA ALA A 160 24.11 -10.11 -17.92
C ALA A 160 25.11 -11.29 -17.95
N ALA A 161 24.85 -12.30 -18.78
CA ALA A 161 25.69 -13.48 -18.94
C ALA A 161 26.67 -13.39 -20.14
N ALA A 162 26.62 -12.31 -20.91
CA ALA A 162 27.47 -12.02 -22.06
C ALA A 162 28.64 -11.10 -21.66
#